data_AF-A0A1W9T408-F1
#
_entry.id   AF-A0A1W9T408-F1
#
_cell.length_a   1.000
_cell.length_b   1.000
_cell.length_c   1.000
_cell.angle_alpha   90.00
_cell.angle_beta   90.00
_cell.angle_gamma   90.00
#
_symmetry.space_group_name_H-M   'P 1'
#
loop_
_entity.id
_entity.type
_entity.pdbx_description
1 polymer ?
#
loop_
_entity_poly.entity_id
_entity_poly.type
_entity_poly.pdbx_seq_one_letter_code
_entity_poly.pdbx_strand_id
1 'polypeptide(L)'
;MNQIPGKKTNGKTLPPKALPRRYEINDTVDGKVLTCIEAPNILVRIESGLTISSSAAHKSSPGTIYLDGAAQCEPFMDHEKQIYNFDHHEGCVRSFTLSTCEQILVMILKGLDLRDRKWNVFANDPDLDTIFAIWLLFNHIRLNRKDQATRRFLFALIRMEGIIDSHGLEFLEISGFPQNLLEKTKHVIDHLRTEEVALKTDDKWDKTDFMEYAAALLHKIDKIIYKTDDFTDFKGIKELARINIANSRIAVVVQSDMGIYEIEPYLNQLYGTRLGLVILKKESNAYTLRLMDPFMSGDLTRVYQRLNFIDPSVRSRTDNNRWGGSADIGGSPRGVDTKLTPREIAQACFDAFQKPTLAGHGRQLFFAAAVIGVIIAMAEACRLHLFSDFLFDRTELNALFLKTDFGFFIALLVFSAFCVTIFPRGRFWRYGINFPTGKDWWMILPVMMLAAYAGGIYVPERPAGIINGYETVIYFFIAIPLSSELLFRSLGHGILTYRSEVQNAESPWFFSYANGASAVLYAAFIAYLNVSAMTFQEPFPVLPVMQTLFAAFAFGLAGGFVRERSQSIIPVFLFHTIAMISTMAAIHLTG
;
A
#
# COMPACT_ATOMS: atom_id res chain seq x y z
N MET A 1 70.85 0.89 -24.77
CA MET A 1 69.87 1.68 -24.01
C MET A 1 68.56 1.68 -24.80
N ASN A 2 67.68 0.77 -24.39
CA ASN A 2 66.24 0.58 -24.64
C ASN A 2 65.59 1.05 -25.96
N GLN A 3 65.26 0.03 -26.77
CA GLN A 3 64.05 0.00 -27.60
C GLN A 3 62.81 0.17 -26.71
N ILE A 4 61.86 1.01 -27.14
CA ILE A 4 60.45 0.91 -26.73
C ILE A 4 59.62 0.80 -28.02
N PRO A 5 58.89 -0.30 -28.25
CA PRO A 5 58.21 -0.58 -29.50
C PRO A 5 56.86 0.13 -29.59
N GLY A 6 56.48 0.50 -30.82
CA GLY A 6 55.18 1.07 -31.16
C GLY A 6 54.03 0.18 -30.68
N LYS A 7 53.23 0.73 -29.77
CA LYS A 7 52.01 0.08 -29.28
C LYS A 7 50.94 0.22 -30.36
N LYS A 8 50.82 -0.82 -31.21
CA LYS A 8 49.62 -1.08 -32.01
C LYS A 8 48.42 -1.02 -31.06
N THR A 9 47.57 -0.01 -31.22
CA THR A 9 46.22 -0.02 -30.64
C THR A 9 45.47 -1.12 -31.37
N ASN A 10 45.49 -2.32 -30.79
CA ASN A 10 44.48 -3.33 -31.10
C ASN A 10 43.14 -2.67 -30.82
N GLY A 11 42.47 -2.23 -31.88
CA GLY A 11 41.06 -1.93 -31.87
C GLY A 11 40.35 -3.21 -31.46
N LYS A 12 40.19 -3.41 -30.15
CA LYS A 12 39.17 -4.29 -29.62
C LYS A 12 37.87 -3.67 -30.09
N THR A 13 37.36 -4.17 -31.21
CA THR A 13 35.96 -4.08 -31.55
C THR A 13 35.20 -4.52 -30.30
N LEU A 14 34.59 -3.55 -29.61
CA LEU A 14 33.62 -3.84 -28.57
C LEU A 14 32.62 -4.83 -29.17
N PRO A 15 32.30 -5.94 -28.48
CA PRO A 15 31.28 -6.85 -28.98
C PRO A 15 30.01 -6.03 -29.30
N PRO A 16 29.30 -6.34 -30.40
CA PRO A 16 28.11 -5.60 -30.75
C PRO A 16 27.19 -5.59 -29.54
N LYS A 17 26.83 -4.39 -29.07
CA LYS A 17 25.92 -4.20 -27.94
C LYS A 17 24.63 -4.96 -28.23
N ALA A 18 24.40 -6.03 -27.50
CA ALA A 18 23.18 -6.83 -27.62
C ALA A 18 21.95 -5.97 -27.27
N LEU A 19 20.81 -6.25 -27.90
CA LEU A 19 19.55 -5.61 -27.54
C LEU A 19 19.23 -5.85 -26.05
N PRO A 20 18.62 -4.89 -25.36
CA PRO A 20 18.25 -5.05 -23.96
C PRO A 20 17.20 -6.16 -23.80
N ARG A 21 17.30 -6.91 -22.70
CA ARG A 21 16.22 -7.82 -22.28
C ARG A 21 15.16 -7.01 -21.54
N ARG A 22 14.03 -6.78 -22.21
CA ARG A 22 12.92 -5.93 -21.72
C ARG A 22 11.66 -6.70 -21.31
N TYR A 23 11.54 -7.98 -21.67
CA TYR A 23 10.38 -8.81 -21.33
C TYR A 23 10.68 -9.64 -20.10
N GLU A 24 9.84 -9.51 -19.08
CA GLU A 24 10.02 -10.17 -17.79
C GLU A 24 8.74 -10.93 -17.40
N ILE A 25 8.93 -12.14 -16.88
CA ILE A 25 7.87 -12.95 -16.28
C ILE A 25 7.91 -12.70 -14.77
N ASN A 26 6.78 -12.25 -14.23
CA ASN A 26 6.63 -11.90 -12.83
C ASN A 26 5.50 -12.74 -12.20
N ASP A 27 5.73 -13.20 -10.97
CA ASP A 27 4.70 -13.88 -10.18
C ASP A 27 3.79 -12.84 -9.51
N THR A 28 2.48 -12.98 -9.72
CA THR A 28 1.45 -12.17 -9.05
C THR A 28 0.51 -13.04 -8.24
N VAL A 29 -0.31 -12.41 -7.38
CA VAL A 29 -1.33 -13.12 -6.59
C VAL A 29 -2.29 -13.90 -7.49
N ASP A 30 -2.57 -13.37 -8.68
CA ASP A 30 -3.49 -13.96 -9.65
C ASP A 30 -2.75 -14.82 -10.70
N GLY A 31 -1.49 -15.23 -10.46
CA GLY A 31 -0.68 -16.07 -11.36
C GLY A 31 0.49 -15.37 -12.04
N LYS A 32 1.18 -16.07 -12.95
CA LYS A 32 2.30 -15.53 -13.75
C LYS A 32 1.82 -14.49 -14.75
N VAL A 33 2.55 -13.38 -14.90
CA VAL A 33 2.28 -12.35 -15.91
C VAL A 33 3.55 -11.99 -16.67
N LEU A 34 3.38 -11.70 -17.96
CA LEU A 34 4.42 -11.20 -18.84
C LEU A 34 4.30 -9.69 -18.90
N THR A 35 5.43 -9.00 -18.74
CA THR A 35 5.51 -7.55 -18.68
C THR A 35 6.67 -7.05 -19.51
N CYS A 36 6.57 -5.80 -19.97
CA CYS A 36 7.66 -5.09 -20.62
C CYS A 36 8.13 -3.95 -19.72
N ILE A 37 9.44 -3.80 -19.51
CA ILE A 37 10.03 -2.70 -18.74
C ILE A 37 9.59 -1.31 -19.27
N GLU A 38 9.35 -1.21 -20.58
CA GLU A 38 8.93 0.04 -21.24
C GLU A 38 7.41 0.20 -21.39
N ALA A 39 6.64 -0.77 -20.91
CA ALA A 39 5.20 -0.70 -20.79
C ALA A 39 4.74 -1.45 -19.53
N PRO A 40 5.23 -1.05 -18.33
CA PRO A 40 5.05 -1.81 -17.09
C PRO A 40 3.59 -1.84 -16.60
N ASN A 41 2.73 -1.02 -17.20
CA ASN A 41 1.31 -0.97 -16.93
C ASN A 41 0.49 -2.01 -17.71
N ILE A 42 1.08 -2.71 -18.69
CA ILE A 42 0.42 -3.78 -19.47
C ILE A 42 0.86 -5.12 -18.89
N LEU A 43 -0.10 -5.89 -18.37
CA LEU A 43 0.10 -7.24 -17.88
C LEU A 43 -0.53 -8.23 -18.84
N VAL A 44 0.26 -9.14 -19.38
CA VAL A 44 -0.21 -10.17 -20.31
C VAL A 44 -0.28 -11.51 -19.60
N ARG A 45 -1.37 -12.23 -19.79
CA ARG A 45 -1.61 -13.60 -19.32
C ARG A 45 -1.90 -14.47 -20.52
N ILE A 46 -1.16 -15.56 -20.65
CA ILE A 46 -1.33 -16.55 -21.69
C ILE A 46 -1.58 -17.87 -20.98
N GLU A 47 -2.78 -18.39 -21.12
CA GLU A 47 -3.22 -19.59 -20.41
C GLU A 47 -3.83 -20.57 -21.42
N SER A 48 -3.25 -21.75 -21.54
CA SER A 48 -3.70 -22.78 -22.49
C SER A 48 -5.17 -23.11 -22.28
N GLY A 49 -5.96 -22.98 -23.35
CA GLY A 49 -7.40 -23.27 -23.32
C GLY A 49 -8.22 -22.27 -22.51
N LEU A 50 -7.68 -21.09 -22.19
CA LEU A 50 -8.45 -20.02 -21.56
C LEU A 50 -9.63 -19.64 -22.44
N THR A 51 -10.80 -19.59 -21.84
CA THR A 51 -12.03 -19.26 -22.57
C THR A 51 -13.01 -18.58 -21.64
N ILE A 52 -13.27 -17.30 -21.90
CA ILE A 52 -14.09 -16.43 -21.05
C ILE A 52 -15.45 -16.23 -21.72
N SER A 53 -16.54 -16.49 -21.01
CA SER A 53 -17.88 -16.32 -21.59
C SER A 53 -18.17 -14.85 -21.94
N SER A 54 -18.98 -14.61 -22.98
CA SER A 54 -19.46 -13.27 -23.38
C SER A 54 -19.90 -12.39 -22.20
N SER A 55 -20.75 -12.94 -21.31
CA SER A 55 -21.26 -12.18 -20.16
C SER A 55 -20.14 -11.76 -19.19
N ALA A 56 -19.14 -12.61 -18.98
CA ALA A 56 -18.00 -12.31 -18.13
C ALA A 56 -17.09 -11.26 -18.79
N ALA A 57 -16.84 -11.36 -20.10
CA ALA A 57 -16.06 -10.39 -20.86
C ALA A 57 -16.65 -8.97 -20.75
N HIS A 58 -17.97 -8.79 -20.97
CA HIS A 58 -18.63 -7.48 -20.85
C HIS A 58 -18.72 -6.91 -19.42
N LYS A 59 -18.58 -7.77 -18.40
CA LYS A 59 -18.59 -7.39 -16.98
C LYS A 59 -17.18 -7.27 -16.38
N SER A 60 -16.16 -7.39 -17.21
CA SER A 60 -14.77 -7.34 -16.77
C SER A 60 -14.40 -5.98 -16.18
N SER A 61 -13.33 -5.96 -15.39
CA SER A 61 -12.82 -4.70 -14.85
C SER A 61 -12.34 -3.77 -15.97
N PRO A 62 -12.47 -2.43 -15.81
CA PRO A 62 -11.91 -1.48 -16.76
C PRO A 62 -10.43 -1.72 -17.07
N GLY A 63 -10.02 -1.53 -18.32
CA GLY A 63 -8.65 -1.79 -18.76
C GLY A 63 -8.39 -3.28 -19.03
N THR A 64 -9.31 -3.95 -19.71
CA THR A 64 -9.17 -5.38 -20.05
C THR A 64 -9.17 -5.56 -21.57
N ILE A 65 -8.25 -6.37 -22.08
CA ILE A 65 -8.14 -6.70 -23.51
C ILE A 65 -8.13 -8.22 -23.63
N TYR A 66 -9.03 -8.74 -24.47
CA TYR A 66 -9.04 -10.13 -24.90
C TYR A 66 -8.44 -10.22 -26.30
N LEU A 67 -7.56 -11.20 -26.50
CA LEU A 67 -6.91 -11.49 -27.77
C LEU A 67 -7.32 -12.88 -28.23
N ASP A 68 -7.63 -12.99 -29.51
CA ASP A 68 -7.64 -14.22 -30.29
C ASP A 68 -8.36 -15.40 -29.62
N GLY A 69 -9.69 -15.40 -29.66
CA GLY A 69 -10.51 -16.47 -29.09
C GLY A 69 -10.47 -16.62 -27.56
N ALA A 70 -9.74 -15.78 -26.81
CA ALA A 70 -9.77 -15.81 -25.34
C ALA A 70 -11.17 -15.51 -24.75
N ALA A 71 -12.03 -14.82 -25.49
CA ALA A 71 -13.42 -14.56 -25.14
C ALA A 71 -14.40 -15.19 -26.15
N GLN A 72 -15.45 -15.85 -25.65
CA GLN A 72 -16.51 -16.48 -26.45
C GLN A 72 -17.57 -15.45 -26.84
N CYS A 73 -17.18 -14.47 -27.65
CA CYS A 73 -18.08 -13.49 -28.25
C CYS A 73 -17.44 -12.85 -29.47
N GLU A 74 -18.27 -12.21 -30.28
CA GLU A 74 -17.81 -11.34 -31.36
C GLU A 74 -16.86 -10.23 -30.86
N PRO A 75 -16.00 -9.68 -31.74
CA PRO A 75 -15.16 -8.54 -31.42
C PRO A 75 -16.00 -7.34 -31.00
N PHE A 76 -15.58 -6.66 -29.95
CA PHE A 76 -16.29 -5.48 -29.45
C PHE A 76 -15.35 -4.46 -28.84
N MET A 77 -15.82 -3.21 -28.79
CA MET A 77 -15.14 -2.13 -28.10
C MET A 77 -16.07 -1.37 -27.18
N ASP A 78 -15.88 -1.55 -25.87
CA ASP A 78 -16.54 -0.74 -24.85
C ASP A 78 -15.59 0.41 -24.48
N HIS A 79 -15.76 1.57 -25.10
CA HIS A 79 -14.92 2.75 -24.84
C HIS A 79 -15.21 3.40 -23.48
N GLU A 80 -16.40 3.20 -22.90
CA GLU A 80 -16.73 3.78 -21.60
C GLU A 80 -15.99 3.03 -20.48
N LYS A 81 -16.05 1.70 -20.50
CA LYS A 81 -15.32 0.86 -19.55
C LYS A 81 -13.88 0.59 -19.97
N GLN A 82 -13.54 0.81 -21.23
CA GLN A 82 -12.24 0.50 -21.82
C GLN A 82 -11.97 -1.01 -21.72
N ILE A 83 -12.90 -1.78 -22.28
CA ILE A 83 -12.83 -3.24 -22.41
C ILE A 83 -12.88 -3.54 -23.91
N TYR A 84 -11.91 -4.31 -24.40
CA TYR A 84 -11.76 -4.60 -25.82
C TYR A 84 -11.64 -6.11 -26.03
N ASN A 85 -12.33 -6.62 -27.05
CA ASN A 85 -12.14 -7.97 -27.56
C ASN A 85 -11.67 -7.86 -29.01
N PHE A 86 -10.43 -8.27 -29.26
CA PHE A 86 -9.85 -8.36 -30.59
C PHE A 86 -9.77 -9.84 -30.94
N ASP A 87 -10.72 -10.27 -31.75
CA ASP A 87 -10.88 -11.66 -32.17
C ASP A 87 -11.28 -11.70 -33.64
N HIS A 88 -11.10 -12.84 -34.28
CA HIS A 88 -11.56 -13.10 -35.64
C HIS A 88 -12.14 -14.52 -35.81
N HIS A 89 -12.21 -15.29 -34.71
CA HIS A 89 -12.74 -16.64 -34.66
C HIS A 89 -14.24 -16.66 -34.32
N GLU A 90 -14.62 -16.11 -33.17
CA GLU A 90 -15.99 -16.20 -32.65
C GLU A 90 -16.87 -15.06 -33.19
N GLY A 91 -18.10 -15.37 -33.58
CA GLY A 91 -19.05 -14.38 -34.10
C GLY A 91 -18.59 -13.63 -35.37
N CYS A 92 -17.54 -14.14 -36.04
CA CYS A 92 -16.89 -13.51 -37.18
C CYS A 92 -17.00 -14.33 -38.45
N VAL A 93 -16.90 -13.65 -39.59
CA VAL A 93 -16.60 -14.32 -40.87
C VAL A 93 -15.12 -14.14 -41.16
N ARG A 94 -14.33 -15.16 -40.83
CA ARG A 94 -12.85 -15.17 -40.91
C ARG A 94 -12.33 -14.67 -42.28
N SER A 95 -13.03 -14.95 -43.37
CA SER A 95 -12.64 -14.55 -44.73
C SER A 95 -12.56 -13.04 -44.99
N PHE A 96 -13.05 -12.18 -44.11
CA PHE A 96 -12.90 -10.73 -44.27
C PHE A 96 -12.72 -9.96 -42.97
N THR A 97 -12.82 -10.62 -41.82
CA THR A 97 -12.36 -10.07 -40.55
C THR A 97 -10.82 -10.06 -40.53
N LEU A 98 -10.23 -8.92 -40.16
CA LEU A 98 -8.79 -8.82 -39.95
C LEU A 98 -8.36 -9.74 -38.81
N SER A 99 -7.16 -10.32 -38.90
CA SER A 99 -6.52 -11.06 -37.80
C SER A 99 -6.33 -10.20 -36.54
N THR A 100 -6.06 -10.82 -35.40
CA THR A 100 -5.92 -10.12 -34.11
C THR A 100 -4.76 -9.11 -34.14
N CYS A 101 -3.60 -9.47 -34.72
CA CYS A 101 -2.46 -8.56 -34.82
C CYS A 101 -2.73 -7.35 -35.71
N GLU A 102 -3.49 -7.54 -36.80
CA GLU A 102 -3.91 -6.44 -37.67
C GLU A 102 -4.89 -5.50 -36.97
N GLN A 103 -5.86 -6.05 -36.23
CA GLN A 103 -6.80 -5.25 -35.43
C GLN A 103 -6.05 -4.38 -34.41
N ILE A 104 -5.11 -4.95 -33.66
CA ILE A 104 -4.28 -4.20 -32.70
C ILE A 104 -3.48 -3.11 -33.39
N LEU A 105 -2.83 -3.41 -34.51
CA LEU A 105 -2.05 -2.42 -35.26
C LEU A 105 -2.93 -1.24 -35.68
N VAL A 106 -4.11 -1.52 -36.23
CA VAL A 106 -5.07 -0.49 -36.63
C VAL A 106 -5.48 0.37 -35.44
N MET A 107 -5.76 -0.24 -34.29
CA MET A 107 -6.17 0.51 -33.09
C MET A 107 -5.08 1.42 -32.56
N ILE A 108 -3.83 0.95 -32.50
CA ILE A 108 -2.71 1.79 -32.08
C ILE A 108 -2.51 2.96 -33.06
N LEU A 109 -2.60 2.70 -34.37
CA LEU A 109 -2.48 3.76 -35.39
C LEU A 109 -3.65 4.75 -35.36
N LYS A 110 -4.84 4.32 -34.94
CA LYS A 110 -6.00 5.18 -34.70
C LYS A 110 -5.94 5.95 -33.38
N GLY A 111 -4.92 5.71 -32.55
CA GLY A 111 -4.66 6.48 -31.34
C GLY A 111 -5.09 5.82 -30.03
N LEU A 112 -5.19 4.48 -29.99
CA LEU A 112 -5.34 3.76 -28.72
C LEU A 112 -4.16 4.08 -27.79
N ASP A 113 -4.42 4.86 -26.74
CA ASP A 113 -3.42 5.22 -25.71
C ASP A 113 -3.50 4.25 -24.54
N LEU A 114 -2.45 3.43 -24.41
CA LEU A 114 -2.38 2.44 -23.34
C LEU A 114 -1.74 3.01 -22.07
N ARG A 115 -1.24 4.25 -22.01
CA ARG A 115 -0.51 4.78 -20.85
C ARG A 115 -1.42 5.15 -19.67
N ASP A 116 -2.69 5.44 -19.95
CA ASP A 116 -3.61 6.06 -18.99
C ASP A 116 -4.11 5.12 -17.89
N ARG A 117 -3.85 3.82 -17.97
CA ARG A 117 -4.29 2.85 -16.96
C ARG A 117 -3.44 1.60 -16.93
N LYS A 118 -3.71 0.77 -15.94
CA LYS A 118 -3.26 -0.61 -15.93
C LYS A 118 -4.14 -1.40 -16.92
N TRP A 119 -3.51 -2.23 -17.74
CA TRP A 119 -4.17 -3.11 -18.68
C TRP A 119 -3.92 -4.56 -18.32
N ASN A 120 -4.97 -5.37 -18.31
CA ASN A 120 -4.86 -6.82 -18.24
C ASN A 120 -5.21 -7.37 -19.62
N VAL A 121 -4.27 -8.08 -20.23
CA VAL A 121 -4.39 -8.67 -21.55
C VAL A 121 -4.45 -10.18 -21.38
N PHE A 122 -5.45 -10.81 -21.98
CA PHE A 122 -5.68 -12.25 -21.90
C PHE A 122 -5.60 -12.87 -23.29
N ALA A 123 -4.87 -13.97 -23.39
CA ALA A 123 -4.75 -14.80 -24.58
C ALA A 123 -4.81 -16.28 -24.19
N ASN A 124 -5.28 -17.12 -25.11
CA ASN A 124 -5.47 -18.56 -24.91
C ASN A 124 -4.34 -19.43 -25.52
N ASP A 125 -3.70 -18.97 -26.59
CA ASP A 125 -2.63 -19.68 -27.31
C ASP A 125 -1.58 -18.65 -27.81
N PRO A 126 -0.26 -18.86 -27.62
CA PRO A 126 0.78 -17.96 -28.08
C PRO A 126 1.16 -18.21 -29.56
N ASP A 127 0.20 -18.27 -30.47
CA ASP A 127 0.51 -18.34 -31.90
C ASP A 127 1.12 -17.02 -32.41
N LEU A 128 1.56 -17.01 -33.68
CA LEU A 128 2.28 -15.84 -34.19
C LEU A 128 1.37 -14.59 -34.34
N ASP A 129 0.08 -14.75 -34.63
CA ASP A 129 -0.89 -13.65 -34.65
C ASP A 129 -1.01 -13.01 -33.27
N THR A 130 -1.28 -13.83 -32.24
CA THR A 130 -1.37 -13.39 -30.85
C THR A 130 -0.07 -12.77 -30.35
N ILE A 131 1.09 -13.35 -30.68
CA ILE A 131 2.38 -12.81 -30.24
C ILE A 131 2.70 -11.48 -30.91
N PHE A 132 2.36 -11.29 -32.19
CA PHE A 132 2.47 -9.98 -32.82
C PHE A 132 1.53 -8.95 -32.18
N ALA A 133 0.30 -9.32 -31.86
CA ALA A 133 -0.64 -8.47 -31.13
C ALA A 133 -0.03 -8.02 -29.79
N ILE A 134 0.51 -8.95 -28.99
CA ILE A 134 1.19 -8.65 -27.72
C ILE A 134 2.41 -7.75 -27.92
N TRP A 135 3.24 -8.04 -28.94
CA TRP A 135 4.42 -7.23 -29.24
C TRP A 135 4.05 -5.78 -29.57
N LEU A 136 2.99 -5.57 -30.36
CA LEU A 136 2.46 -4.26 -30.72
C LEU A 136 1.97 -3.51 -29.47
N LEU A 137 1.21 -4.16 -28.58
CA LEU A 137 0.75 -3.58 -27.33
C LEU A 137 1.94 -3.13 -26.46
N PHE A 138 2.96 -3.96 -26.28
CA PHE A 138 4.15 -3.58 -25.51
C PHE A 138 4.98 -2.47 -26.15
N ASN A 139 4.99 -2.36 -27.48
CA ASN A 139 5.81 -1.40 -28.22
C ASN A 139 5.02 -0.18 -28.73
N HIS A 140 3.76 0.02 -28.30
CA HIS A 140 2.87 1.08 -28.78
C HIS A 140 3.50 2.49 -28.78
N ILE A 141 4.35 2.82 -27.80
CA ILE A 141 5.07 4.10 -27.73
C ILE A 141 6.17 4.22 -28.80
N ARG A 142 6.88 3.12 -29.09
CA ARG A 142 8.02 3.11 -30.01
C ARG A 142 7.62 3.04 -31.48
N LEU A 143 6.43 2.52 -31.80
CA LEU A 143 5.97 2.34 -33.19
C LEU A 143 6.02 3.65 -34.00
N ASN A 144 5.63 4.77 -33.39
CA ASN A 144 5.60 6.07 -34.09
C ASN A 144 6.97 6.73 -34.26
N ARG A 145 8.01 6.25 -33.59
CA ARG A 145 9.37 6.80 -33.63
C ARG A 145 10.26 6.14 -34.68
N LYS A 146 9.78 5.07 -35.31
CA LYS A 146 10.53 4.31 -36.31
C LYS A 146 10.66 5.07 -37.62
N ASP A 147 11.79 4.84 -38.29
CA ASP A 147 11.97 5.28 -39.65
C ASP A 147 10.91 4.64 -40.57
N GLN A 148 10.61 5.34 -41.66
CA GLN A 148 9.53 4.94 -42.56
C GLN A 148 9.74 3.55 -43.18
N ALA A 149 10.99 3.15 -43.44
CA ALA A 149 11.28 1.86 -44.06
C ALA A 149 11.05 0.71 -43.08
N THR A 150 11.56 0.81 -41.85
CA THR A 150 11.31 -0.18 -40.80
C THR A 150 9.82 -0.31 -40.47
N ARG A 151 9.11 0.83 -40.40
CA ARG A 151 7.66 0.82 -40.14
C ARG A 151 6.87 0.14 -41.27
N ARG A 152 7.21 0.41 -42.54
CA ARG A 152 6.59 -0.27 -43.69
C ARG A 152 6.86 -1.77 -43.69
N PHE A 153 8.08 -2.18 -43.34
CA PHE A 153 8.42 -3.58 -43.23
C PHE A 153 7.65 -4.29 -42.10
N LEU A 154 7.52 -3.66 -40.94
CA LEU A 154 6.67 -4.16 -39.86
C LEU A 154 5.22 -4.33 -40.34
N PHE A 155 4.64 -3.33 -41.01
CA PHE A 155 3.27 -3.44 -41.52
C PHE A 155 3.11 -4.57 -42.53
N ALA A 156 4.13 -4.82 -43.36
CA ALA A 156 4.13 -5.94 -44.28
C ALA A 156 4.18 -7.29 -43.55
N LEU A 157 4.95 -7.42 -42.46
CA LEU A 157 4.96 -8.62 -41.63
C LEU A 157 3.61 -8.89 -40.97
N ILE A 158 3.03 -7.86 -40.33
CA ILE A 158 1.72 -7.95 -39.68
C ILE A 158 0.63 -8.33 -40.70
N ARG A 159 0.63 -7.69 -41.87
CA ARG A 159 -0.33 -8.00 -42.93
C ARG A 159 -0.14 -9.40 -43.51
N MET A 160 1.10 -9.87 -43.64
CA MET A 160 1.35 -11.23 -44.10
C MET A 160 0.87 -12.27 -43.10
N GLU A 161 1.19 -12.11 -41.82
CA GLU A 161 0.70 -13.02 -40.78
C GLU A 161 -0.83 -13.01 -40.75
N GLY A 162 -1.45 -11.83 -40.79
CA GLY A 162 -2.90 -11.75 -40.81
C GLY A 162 -3.57 -12.43 -42.00
N ILE A 163 -2.91 -12.46 -43.16
CA ILE A 163 -3.39 -13.24 -44.31
C ILE A 163 -3.23 -14.74 -44.07
N ILE A 164 -2.09 -15.17 -43.55
CA ILE A 164 -1.82 -16.59 -43.25
C ILE A 164 -2.84 -17.10 -42.25
N ASP A 165 -3.12 -16.32 -41.23
CA ASP A 165 -4.04 -16.71 -40.18
C ASP A 165 -5.50 -16.61 -40.62
N SER A 166 -5.95 -15.53 -41.28
CA SER A 166 -7.34 -15.47 -41.76
C SER A 166 -7.65 -16.37 -42.96
N HIS A 167 -6.69 -16.63 -43.85
CA HIS A 167 -6.94 -17.27 -45.14
C HIS A 167 -6.11 -18.53 -45.42
N GLY A 168 -5.00 -18.76 -44.72
CA GLY A 168 -4.06 -19.84 -45.03
C GLY A 168 -2.91 -19.43 -45.95
N LEU A 169 -1.94 -20.33 -46.09
CA LEU A 169 -0.70 -20.12 -46.85
C LEU A 169 -0.92 -20.05 -48.37
N GLU A 170 -2.02 -20.60 -48.85
CA GLU A 170 -2.38 -20.66 -50.27
C GLU A 170 -2.81 -19.30 -50.83
N PHE A 171 -3.19 -18.34 -49.97
CA PHE A 171 -3.68 -17.03 -50.39
C PHE A 171 -2.65 -15.91 -50.23
N LEU A 172 -1.36 -16.20 -50.02
CA LEU A 172 -0.32 -15.17 -49.83
C LEU A 172 -0.26 -14.09 -50.93
N GLU A 173 -0.64 -14.42 -52.17
CA GLU A 173 -0.68 -13.48 -53.29
C GLU A 173 -1.65 -12.31 -53.07
N ILE A 174 -2.71 -12.48 -52.27
CA ILE A 174 -3.68 -11.41 -51.98
C ILE A 174 -3.09 -10.29 -51.11
N SER A 175 -1.89 -10.48 -50.56
CA SER A 175 -1.14 -9.43 -49.88
C SER A 175 -0.84 -8.24 -50.80
N GLY A 176 -0.76 -8.46 -52.11
CA GLY A 176 -0.41 -7.44 -53.10
C GLY A 176 1.03 -6.95 -52.97
N PHE A 177 1.91 -7.71 -52.29
CA PHE A 177 3.30 -7.32 -52.12
C PHE A 177 4.10 -7.53 -53.40
N PRO A 178 5.07 -6.64 -53.69
CA PRO A 178 6.11 -6.93 -54.67
C PRO A 178 6.84 -8.23 -54.30
N GLN A 179 7.21 -9.04 -55.30
CA GLN A 179 7.78 -10.37 -55.11
C GLN A 179 8.95 -10.40 -54.11
N ASN A 180 9.86 -9.43 -54.19
CA ASN A 180 11.00 -9.33 -53.28
C ASN A 180 10.59 -9.08 -51.81
N LEU A 181 9.52 -8.30 -51.58
CA LEU A 181 8.98 -8.06 -50.25
C LEU A 181 8.23 -9.29 -49.74
N LEU A 182 7.47 -9.97 -50.61
CA LEU A 182 6.77 -11.22 -50.30
C LEU A 182 7.76 -12.30 -49.82
N GLU A 183 8.81 -12.56 -50.60
CA GLU A 183 9.82 -13.56 -50.25
C GLU A 183 10.54 -13.22 -48.94
N LYS A 184 10.89 -11.94 -48.76
CA LYS A 184 11.56 -11.47 -47.55
C LYS A 184 10.67 -11.59 -46.30
N THR A 185 9.41 -11.20 -46.41
CA THR A 185 8.45 -11.28 -45.29
C THR A 185 8.14 -12.74 -44.95
N LYS A 186 7.92 -13.58 -45.97
CA LYS A 186 7.68 -15.01 -45.80
C LYS A 186 8.84 -15.69 -45.08
N HIS A 187 10.09 -15.44 -45.50
CA HIS A 187 11.26 -16.00 -44.82
C HIS A 187 11.32 -15.61 -43.34
N VAL A 188 10.91 -14.40 -42.99
CA VAL A 188 10.86 -13.96 -41.59
C VAL A 188 9.74 -14.66 -40.82
N ILE A 189 8.55 -14.80 -41.40
CA ILE A 189 7.44 -15.54 -40.78
C ILE A 189 7.84 -17.00 -40.55
N ASP A 190 8.39 -17.68 -41.57
CA ASP A 190 8.84 -19.07 -41.47
C ASP A 190 9.90 -19.24 -40.36
N HIS A 191 10.83 -18.28 -40.25
CA HIS A 191 11.82 -18.26 -39.17
C HIS A 191 11.21 -18.12 -37.78
N LEU A 192 10.21 -17.23 -37.63
CA LEU A 192 9.52 -17.02 -36.34
C LEU A 192 8.68 -18.25 -35.94
N ARG A 193 8.06 -18.93 -36.90
CA ARG A 193 7.19 -20.11 -36.68
C ARG A 193 7.96 -21.43 -36.53
N THR A 194 9.25 -21.45 -36.81
CA THR A 194 10.06 -22.70 -36.81
C THR A 194 9.92 -23.51 -35.51
N GLU A 195 9.94 -22.83 -34.36
CA GLU A 195 9.84 -23.49 -33.05
C GLU A 195 8.43 -23.98 -32.75
N GLU A 196 7.40 -23.18 -33.06
CA GLU A 196 5.99 -23.55 -32.96
C GLU A 196 5.68 -24.82 -33.77
N VAL A 197 6.10 -24.84 -35.04
CA VAL A 197 5.86 -25.96 -35.96
C VAL A 197 6.54 -27.23 -35.44
N ALA A 198 7.78 -27.11 -34.93
CA ALA A 198 8.48 -28.24 -34.34
C ALA A 198 7.76 -28.79 -33.10
N LEU A 199 7.33 -27.92 -32.18
CA LEU A 199 6.62 -28.32 -30.96
C LEU A 199 5.26 -28.94 -31.24
N LYS A 200 4.51 -28.42 -32.22
CA LYS A 200 3.21 -28.99 -32.66
C LYS A 200 3.40 -30.33 -33.36
N THR A 201 4.42 -30.47 -34.20
CA THR A 201 4.74 -31.74 -34.88
C THR A 201 5.16 -32.83 -33.88
N ASP A 202 5.85 -32.45 -32.82
CA ASP A 202 6.32 -33.36 -31.76
C ASP A 202 5.26 -33.66 -30.67
N ASP A 203 4.04 -33.14 -30.77
CA ASP A 203 2.97 -33.24 -29.75
C ASP A 203 3.41 -32.76 -28.35
N LYS A 204 4.22 -31.69 -28.33
CA LYS A 204 4.77 -31.05 -27.11
C LYS A 204 4.16 -29.68 -26.83
N TRP A 205 3.31 -29.17 -27.73
CA TRP A 205 2.73 -27.82 -27.62
C TRP A 205 2.03 -27.61 -26.28
N ASP A 206 1.08 -28.48 -25.93
CA ASP A 206 0.28 -28.37 -24.69
C ASP A 206 1.09 -28.52 -23.39
N LYS A 207 2.36 -28.94 -23.48
CA LYS A 207 3.28 -29.10 -22.34
C LYS A 207 4.27 -27.94 -22.22
N THR A 208 4.24 -27.00 -23.15
CA THR A 208 5.17 -25.86 -23.21
C THR A 208 4.75 -24.79 -22.21
N ASP A 209 5.70 -24.15 -21.52
CA ASP A 209 5.39 -22.93 -20.77
C ASP A 209 5.18 -21.78 -21.78
N PHE A 210 3.91 -21.49 -22.05
CA PHE A 210 3.50 -20.46 -23.01
C PHE A 210 4.07 -19.08 -22.68
N MET A 211 4.32 -18.77 -21.42
CA MET A 211 4.89 -17.48 -21.01
C MET A 211 6.37 -17.38 -21.36
N GLU A 212 7.13 -18.46 -21.14
CA GLU A 212 8.55 -18.52 -21.53
C GLU A 212 8.71 -18.51 -23.05
N TYR A 213 7.88 -19.28 -23.75
CA TYR A 213 7.83 -19.30 -25.21
C TYR A 213 7.53 -17.90 -25.77
N ALA A 214 6.47 -17.24 -25.28
CA ALA A 214 6.09 -15.90 -25.70
C ALA A 214 7.22 -14.89 -25.46
N ALA A 215 7.82 -14.86 -24.27
CA ALA A 215 8.92 -13.96 -23.96
C ALA A 215 10.13 -14.15 -24.90
N ALA A 216 10.46 -15.41 -25.23
CA ALA A 216 11.52 -15.74 -26.17
C ALA A 216 11.20 -15.27 -27.59
N LEU A 217 9.96 -15.47 -28.06
CA LEU A 217 9.54 -15.06 -29.40
C LEU A 217 9.46 -13.53 -29.54
N LEU A 218 8.96 -12.82 -28.52
CA LEU A 218 9.00 -11.36 -28.48
C LEU A 218 10.44 -10.82 -28.59
N HIS A 219 11.41 -11.48 -27.94
CA HIS A 219 12.83 -11.15 -28.11
C HIS A 219 13.39 -11.45 -29.50
N LYS A 220 12.90 -12.49 -30.18
CA LYS A 220 13.25 -12.75 -31.58
C LYS A 220 12.71 -11.64 -32.49
N ILE A 221 11.45 -11.23 -32.30
CA ILE A 221 10.84 -10.11 -33.04
C ILE A 221 11.63 -8.83 -32.82
N ASP A 222 12.02 -8.53 -31.58
CA ASP A 222 12.86 -7.36 -31.28
C ASP A 222 14.16 -7.33 -32.09
N LYS A 223 14.83 -8.47 -32.25
CA LYS A 223 16.08 -8.58 -33.04
C LYS A 223 15.86 -8.36 -34.54
N ILE A 224 14.65 -8.56 -35.03
CA ILE A 224 14.30 -8.36 -36.45
C ILE A 224 13.93 -6.91 -36.71
N ILE A 225 13.18 -6.29 -35.79
CA ILE A 225 12.60 -4.95 -35.98
C ILE A 225 13.50 -3.83 -35.44
N TYR A 226 14.27 -4.08 -34.39
CA TYR A 226 15.10 -3.07 -33.74
C TYR A 226 16.60 -3.27 -33.98
N LYS A 227 17.29 -2.14 -34.09
CA LYS A 227 18.74 -2.01 -33.99
C LYS A 227 19.09 -1.57 -32.57
N THR A 228 20.33 -1.81 -32.15
CA THR A 228 20.79 -1.36 -30.83
C THR A 228 20.63 0.16 -30.64
N ASP A 229 20.83 0.94 -31.69
CA ASP A 229 20.69 2.40 -31.65
C ASP A 229 19.25 2.87 -31.42
N ASP A 230 18.25 2.01 -31.65
CA ASP A 230 16.86 2.32 -31.30
C ASP A 230 16.59 2.32 -29.80
N PHE A 231 17.57 1.87 -28.98
CA PHE A 231 17.48 1.76 -27.52
C PHE A 231 18.44 2.69 -26.78
N THR A 232 18.95 3.75 -27.41
CA THR A 232 19.79 4.73 -26.72
C THR A 232 19.08 5.44 -25.57
N ASP A 233 17.75 5.53 -25.62
CA ASP A 233 16.90 6.11 -24.58
C ASP A 233 16.48 5.09 -23.51
N PHE A 234 16.80 3.80 -23.66
CA PHE A 234 16.48 2.77 -22.68
C PHE A 234 17.29 2.96 -21.39
N LYS A 235 16.59 3.09 -20.26
CA LYS A 235 17.20 3.34 -18.94
C LYS A 235 17.15 2.15 -17.99
N GLY A 236 16.53 1.03 -18.37
CA GLY A 236 16.47 -0.19 -17.54
C GLY A 236 15.83 0.02 -16.16
N ILE A 237 14.90 0.97 -16.04
CA ILE A 237 14.30 1.33 -14.76
C ILE A 237 13.30 0.26 -14.35
N LYS A 238 13.50 -0.30 -13.15
CA LYS A 238 12.61 -1.33 -12.61
C LYS A 238 11.53 -0.71 -11.75
N GLU A 239 10.26 -0.98 -12.05
CA GLU A 239 9.13 -0.62 -11.18
C GLU A 239 9.03 -1.60 -10.00
N LEU A 240 9.06 -1.09 -8.77
CA LEU A 240 8.98 -1.90 -7.54
C LEU A 240 7.58 -1.88 -6.93
N ALA A 241 6.88 -0.75 -7.03
CA ALA A 241 5.52 -0.59 -6.53
C ALA A 241 4.81 0.57 -7.24
N ARG A 242 3.49 0.48 -7.34
CA ARG A 242 2.64 1.54 -7.87
C ARG A 242 1.35 1.63 -7.07
N ILE A 243 0.87 2.84 -6.85
CA ILE A 243 -0.46 3.08 -6.27
C ILE A 243 -1.12 4.29 -6.93
N ASN A 244 -2.45 4.21 -7.12
CA ASN A 244 -3.24 5.35 -7.57
C ASN A 244 -3.43 6.30 -6.38
N ILE A 245 -3.10 7.57 -6.55
CA ILE A 245 -3.31 8.63 -5.57
C ILE A 245 -4.45 9.56 -6.03
N ALA A 246 -4.72 10.64 -5.29
CA ALA A 246 -5.81 11.57 -5.60
C ALA A 246 -5.75 12.11 -7.05
N ASN A 247 -6.91 12.49 -7.60
CA ASN A 247 -7.05 13.09 -8.93
C ASN A 247 -6.53 12.21 -10.08
N SER A 248 -6.71 10.90 -10.00
CA SER A 248 -6.29 9.93 -11.03
C SER A 248 -4.78 9.88 -11.30
N ARG A 249 -3.97 10.51 -10.44
CA ARG A 249 -2.51 10.44 -10.48
C ARG A 249 -2.01 9.13 -9.90
N ILE A 250 -0.73 8.85 -10.13
CA ILE A 250 -0.05 7.68 -9.58
C ILE A 250 1.22 8.09 -8.81
N ALA A 251 1.51 7.34 -7.76
CA ALA A 251 2.82 7.30 -7.13
C ALA A 251 3.52 6.01 -7.56
N VAL A 252 4.75 6.15 -8.08
CA VAL A 252 5.55 5.02 -8.58
C VAL A 252 6.85 4.94 -7.81
N VAL A 253 7.15 3.76 -7.28
CA VAL A 253 8.43 3.43 -6.68
C VAL A 253 9.26 2.69 -7.72
N VAL A 254 10.42 3.24 -8.06
CA VAL A 254 11.31 2.72 -9.09
C VAL A 254 12.72 2.49 -8.54
N GLN A 255 13.46 1.57 -9.15
CA GLN A 255 14.88 1.34 -8.88
C GLN A 255 15.70 1.70 -10.11
N SER A 256 16.75 2.49 -9.90
CA SER A 256 17.73 2.84 -10.92
C SER A 256 19.02 3.35 -10.29
N ASP A 257 20.13 3.16 -10.99
CA ASP A 257 21.45 3.69 -10.60
C ASP A 257 21.60 5.17 -10.98
N MET A 258 20.67 5.68 -11.80
CA MET A 258 20.63 7.05 -12.29
C MET A 258 20.05 8.03 -11.26
N GLY A 259 20.35 9.31 -11.40
CA GLY A 259 19.74 10.36 -10.59
C GLY A 259 18.25 10.57 -10.88
N ILE A 260 17.48 11.07 -9.91
CA ILE A 260 16.03 11.29 -10.07
C ILE A 260 15.71 12.22 -11.25
N TYR A 261 16.49 13.28 -11.44
CA TYR A 261 16.35 14.21 -12.57
C TYR A 261 16.64 13.57 -13.92
N GLU A 262 17.50 12.55 -13.98
CA GLU A 262 17.86 11.88 -15.22
C GLU A 262 16.77 10.92 -15.69
N ILE A 263 15.99 10.37 -14.75
CA ILE A 263 14.90 9.43 -15.04
C ILE A 263 13.56 10.12 -15.28
N GLU A 264 13.37 11.35 -14.81
CA GLU A 264 12.11 12.10 -14.94
C GLU A 264 11.56 12.17 -16.37
N PRO A 265 12.35 12.55 -17.41
CA PRO A 265 11.84 12.60 -18.78
C PRO A 265 11.36 11.24 -19.28
N TYR A 266 12.07 10.17 -18.88
CA TYR A 266 11.74 8.80 -19.25
C TYR A 266 10.44 8.34 -18.57
N LEU A 267 10.28 8.59 -17.27
CA LEU A 267 9.05 8.24 -16.56
C LEU A 267 7.84 9.04 -17.05
N ASN A 268 8.02 10.32 -17.41
CA ASN A 268 6.97 11.12 -18.04
C ASN A 268 6.55 10.55 -19.41
N GLN A 269 7.49 9.98 -20.17
CA GLN A 269 7.16 9.28 -21.41
C GLN A 269 6.34 8.01 -21.16
N LEU A 270 6.70 7.24 -20.12
CA LEU A 270 6.04 5.97 -19.78
C LEU A 270 4.63 6.18 -19.21
N TYR A 271 4.47 7.10 -18.27
CA TYR A 271 3.23 7.28 -17.50
C TYR A 271 2.41 8.50 -17.93
N GLY A 272 2.93 9.34 -18.83
CA GLY A 272 2.26 10.54 -19.31
C GLY A 272 1.93 11.50 -18.18
N THR A 273 0.76 12.14 -18.27
CA THR A 273 0.30 13.14 -17.30
C THR A 273 -0.08 12.55 -15.95
N ARG A 274 -0.21 11.22 -15.82
CA ARG A 274 -0.65 10.57 -14.58
C ARG A 274 0.42 10.53 -13.51
N LEU A 275 1.70 10.68 -13.87
CA LEU A 275 2.79 10.64 -12.92
C LEU A 275 2.69 11.83 -11.95
N GLY A 276 2.23 11.56 -10.74
CA GLY A 276 2.12 12.59 -9.69
C GLY A 276 3.33 12.58 -8.76
N LEU A 277 3.84 11.40 -8.44
CA LEU A 277 4.95 11.23 -7.49
C LEU A 277 5.90 10.12 -7.94
N VAL A 278 7.21 10.40 -7.88
CA VAL A 278 8.26 9.42 -8.10
C VAL A 278 9.01 9.17 -6.80
N ILE A 279 9.21 7.90 -6.47
CA ILE A 279 10.04 7.45 -5.37
C ILE A 279 11.17 6.62 -5.96
N LEU A 280 12.35 7.22 -6.08
CA LEU A 280 13.54 6.55 -6.59
C LEU A 280 14.27 5.83 -5.46
N LYS A 281 14.41 4.52 -5.56
CA LYS A 281 15.34 3.71 -4.77
C LYS A 281 16.71 3.68 -5.45
N LYS A 282 17.74 4.19 -4.77
CA LYS A 282 19.15 4.00 -5.20
C LYS A 282 19.67 2.66 -4.66
N GLU A 283 20.85 2.20 -5.08
CA GLU A 283 21.50 1.00 -4.52
C GLU A 283 21.84 1.17 -3.02
N SER A 284 20.84 0.96 -2.17
CA SER A 284 20.76 0.95 -0.70
C SER A 284 19.28 1.06 -0.34
N ASN A 285 18.85 0.89 0.90
CA ASN A 285 17.48 1.25 1.29
C ASN A 285 17.31 2.78 1.41
N ALA A 286 17.98 3.52 0.53
CA ALA A 286 17.91 4.96 0.40
C ALA A 286 16.95 5.34 -0.72
N TYR A 287 16.05 6.27 -0.43
CA TYR A 287 15.02 6.70 -1.35
C TYR A 287 15.03 8.21 -1.52
N THR A 288 14.75 8.66 -2.73
CA THR A 288 14.49 10.06 -3.07
C THR A 288 13.05 10.19 -3.53
N LEU A 289 12.29 11.10 -2.93
CA LEU A 289 10.92 11.39 -3.29
C LEU A 289 10.88 12.69 -4.09
N ARG A 290 10.07 12.71 -5.15
CA ARG A 290 9.84 13.92 -5.93
C ARG A 290 8.42 14.01 -6.43
N LEU A 291 7.80 15.15 -6.14
CA LEU A 291 6.51 15.55 -6.69
C LEU A 291 6.69 15.97 -8.15
N MET A 292 5.99 15.28 -9.05
CA MET A 292 6.07 15.51 -10.50
C MET A 292 4.98 16.46 -10.99
N ASP A 293 3.82 16.46 -10.34
CA ASP A 293 2.70 17.34 -10.66
C ASP A 293 2.54 18.42 -9.58
N PRO A 294 2.88 19.70 -9.88
CA PRO A 294 2.78 20.79 -8.91
C PRO A 294 1.32 21.20 -8.62
N PHE A 295 0.34 20.72 -9.40
CA PHE A 295 -1.08 21.04 -9.21
C PHE A 295 -1.79 20.03 -8.30
N MET A 296 -1.06 19.08 -7.72
CA MET A 296 -1.61 18.21 -6.69
C MET A 296 -2.01 19.01 -5.45
N SER A 297 -3.08 18.58 -4.77
CA SER A 297 -3.66 19.27 -3.62
C SER A 297 -2.87 19.13 -2.31
N GLY A 298 -1.66 18.58 -2.36
CA GLY A 298 -0.80 18.34 -1.22
C GLY A 298 0.68 18.33 -1.61
N ASP A 299 1.55 18.27 -0.61
CA ASP A 299 2.99 18.30 -0.76
C ASP A 299 3.67 17.09 -0.09
N LEU A 300 4.99 17.01 -0.20
CA LEU A 300 5.76 15.96 0.47
C LEU A 300 5.82 16.11 1.99
N THR A 301 5.45 17.26 2.56
CA THR A 301 5.49 17.50 4.01
C THR A 301 4.63 16.47 4.76
N ARG A 302 3.41 16.23 4.26
CA ARG A 302 2.51 15.20 4.83
C ARG A 302 3.04 13.79 4.62
N VAL A 303 3.67 13.54 3.47
CA VAL A 303 4.30 12.25 3.17
C VAL A 303 5.43 11.97 4.16
N TYR A 304 6.29 12.94 4.45
CA TYR A 304 7.38 12.80 5.43
C TYR A 304 6.83 12.53 6.83
N GLN A 305 5.81 13.27 7.27
CA GLN A 305 5.18 13.04 8.58
C GLN A 305 4.67 11.61 8.70
N ARG A 306 4.00 11.12 7.65
CA ARG A 306 3.48 9.75 7.62
C ARG A 306 4.59 8.70 7.62
N LEU A 307 5.61 8.87 6.78
CA LEU A 307 6.76 7.96 6.70
C LEU A 307 7.52 7.92 8.04
N ASN A 308 7.81 9.08 8.64
CA ASN A 308 8.48 9.18 9.94
C ASN A 308 7.71 8.48 11.06
N PHE A 309 6.38 8.48 11.01
CA PHE A 309 5.54 7.80 11.99
C PHE A 309 5.60 6.27 11.86
N ILE A 310 5.60 5.75 10.62
CA ILE A 310 5.52 4.30 10.37
C ILE A 310 6.90 3.61 10.28
N ASP A 311 7.96 4.36 9.98
CA ASP A 311 9.31 3.81 9.77
C ASP A 311 9.96 3.33 11.08
N PRO A 312 10.26 2.03 11.22
CA PRO A 312 10.92 1.48 12.40
C PRO A 312 12.32 2.04 12.70
N SER A 313 13.00 2.57 11.70
CA SER A 313 14.33 3.19 11.86
C SER A 313 14.25 4.61 12.43
N VAL A 314 13.12 5.32 12.21
CA VAL A 314 12.93 6.71 12.66
C VAL A 314 12.10 6.78 13.94
N ARG A 315 11.00 6.02 14.02
CA ARG A 315 10.09 5.97 15.19
C ARG A 315 9.54 7.35 15.61
N SER A 316 9.27 8.22 14.63
CA SER A 316 8.78 9.59 14.85
C SER A 316 9.70 10.50 15.67
N ARG A 317 10.99 10.16 15.80
CA ARG A 317 11.95 10.96 16.58
C ARG A 317 12.25 12.31 15.94
N THR A 318 12.56 13.27 16.82
CA THR A 318 12.98 14.64 16.51
C THR A 318 14.45 14.75 16.08
N ASP A 319 15.14 13.61 15.96
CA ASP A 319 16.54 13.59 15.55
C ASP A 319 16.69 13.99 14.06
N ASN A 320 17.86 14.50 13.68
CA ASN A 320 18.20 14.86 12.28
C ASN A 320 18.12 13.68 11.29
N ASN A 321 17.86 12.47 11.78
CA ASN A 321 17.84 11.24 11.01
C ASN A 321 16.40 10.78 10.72
N ARG A 322 15.72 11.52 9.83
CA ARG A 322 14.32 11.32 9.46
C ARG A 322 14.10 11.51 7.96
N TRP A 323 12.94 11.07 7.47
CA TRP A 323 12.44 11.47 6.15
C TRP A 323 12.21 12.98 6.14
N GLY A 324 12.70 13.65 5.10
CA GLY A 324 12.61 15.10 5.00
C GLY A 324 13.19 15.67 3.71
N GLY A 325 12.97 16.96 3.51
CA GLY A 325 13.34 17.70 2.30
C GLY A 325 12.48 18.95 2.15
N SER A 326 12.42 19.49 0.94
CA SER A 326 11.45 20.53 0.58
C SER A 326 10.07 19.91 0.31
N ALA A 327 9.09 20.78 0.04
CA ALA A 327 7.71 20.41 -0.27
C ALA A 327 7.58 19.57 -1.55
N ASP A 328 8.56 19.64 -2.45
CA ASP A 328 8.56 19.04 -3.78
C ASP A 328 9.65 17.97 -3.99
N ILE A 329 10.74 17.99 -3.22
CA ILE A 329 11.78 16.95 -3.26
C ILE A 329 12.39 16.68 -1.88
N GLY A 330 12.67 15.40 -1.60
CA GLY A 330 13.36 15.01 -0.39
C GLY A 330 13.78 13.55 -0.42
N GLY A 331 14.06 12.99 0.74
CA GLY A 331 14.54 11.62 0.79
C GLY A 331 14.40 10.94 2.13
N SER A 332 14.87 9.70 2.14
CA SER A 332 14.96 8.84 3.30
C SER A 332 15.97 9.38 4.34
N PRO A 333 15.92 8.88 5.58
CA PRO A 333 16.90 9.23 6.59
C PRO A 333 18.33 8.92 6.11
N ARG A 334 19.30 9.80 6.41
CA ARG A 334 20.68 9.71 5.88
C ARG A 334 21.63 8.89 6.76
N GLY A 335 21.34 8.77 8.05
CA GLY A 335 22.17 8.04 9.02
C GLY A 335 21.67 6.63 9.33
N VAL A 336 20.41 6.33 9.00
CA VAL A 336 19.83 4.98 9.08
C VAL A 336 19.03 4.70 7.81
N ASP A 337 19.26 3.55 7.22
CA ASP A 337 18.43 3.07 6.13
C ASP A 337 16.98 2.88 6.60
N THR A 338 16.02 3.21 5.74
CA THR A 338 14.62 2.91 6.04
C THR A 338 14.42 1.39 6.11
N LYS A 339 13.53 0.97 7.02
CA LYS A 339 13.08 -0.43 7.10
C LYS A 339 11.73 -0.64 6.39
N LEU A 340 11.22 0.37 5.70
CA LEU A 340 10.00 0.27 4.93
C LEU A 340 10.26 -0.40 3.59
N THR A 341 9.32 -1.26 3.20
CA THR A 341 9.30 -1.85 1.86
C THR A 341 8.81 -0.81 0.83
N PRO A 342 9.15 -0.98 -0.47
CA PRO A 342 8.62 -0.12 -1.55
C PRO A 342 7.09 0.03 -1.50
N ARG A 343 6.38 -1.07 -1.23
CA ARG A 343 4.91 -1.07 -1.14
C ARG A 343 4.39 -0.27 0.05
N GLU A 344 5.06 -0.32 1.19
CA GLU A 344 4.69 0.49 2.36
C GLU A 344 4.94 1.98 2.14
N ILE A 345 6.02 2.34 1.43
CA ILE A 345 6.29 3.73 1.05
C ILE A 345 5.21 4.23 0.09
N ALA A 346 4.85 3.45 -0.93
CA ALA A 346 3.75 3.79 -1.84
C ALA A 346 2.43 3.97 -1.07
N GLN A 347 2.11 3.05 -0.15
CA GLN A 347 0.90 3.15 0.69
C GLN A 347 0.92 4.39 1.59
N ALA A 348 2.07 4.77 2.14
CA ALA A 348 2.20 5.99 2.94
C ALA A 348 1.94 7.25 2.11
N CYS A 349 2.40 7.27 0.85
CA CYS A 349 2.09 8.36 -0.08
C CYS A 349 0.59 8.44 -0.35
N PHE A 350 -0.05 7.30 -0.61
CA PHE A 350 -1.50 7.24 -0.77
C PHE A 350 -2.25 7.77 0.46
N ASP A 351 -1.89 7.32 1.66
CA ASP A 351 -2.51 7.75 2.91
C ASP A 351 -2.34 9.28 3.13
N ALA A 352 -1.23 9.87 2.68
CA ALA A 352 -0.96 11.31 2.81
C ALA A 352 -1.73 12.18 1.82
N PHE A 353 -1.95 11.69 0.59
CA PHE A 353 -2.67 12.43 -0.46
C PHE A 353 -4.18 12.17 -0.46
N GLN A 354 -4.64 11.07 0.13
CA GLN A 354 -6.06 10.75 0.21
C GLN A 354 -6.67 11.34 1.50
N LYS A 355 -7.71 12.18 1.35
CA LYS A 355 -8.48 12.65 2.51
C LYS A 355 -9.18 11.45 3.19
N PRO A 356 -9.05 11.28 4.51
CA PRO A 356 -9.78 10.25 5.22
C PRO A 356 -11.29 10.41 5.02
N THR A 357 -11.99 9.32 4.71
CA THR A 357 -13.45 9.33 4.62
C THR A 357 -14.07 9.14 6.00
N LEU A 358 -15.23 9.75 6.26
CA LEU A 358 -15.98 9.57 7.51
C LEU A 358 -16.28 8.09 7.78
N ALA A 359 -16.59 7.32 6.73
CA ALA A 359 -16.80 5.88 6.82
C ALA A 359 -15.53 5.14 7.27
N GLY A 360 -14.35 5.56 6.79
CA GLY A 360 -13.07 4.99 7.20
C GLY A 360 -12.78 5.22 8.68
N HIS A 361 -13.00 6.45 9.16
CA HIS A 361 -12.94 6.80 10.58
C HIS A 361 -13.93 5.97 11.41
N GLY A 362 -15.20 5.91 11.01
CA GLY A 362 -16.23 5.13 11.71
C GLY A 362 -15.87 3.64 11.87
N ARG A 363 -15.33 3.01 10.82
CA ARG A 363 -14.87 1.60 10.90
C ARG A 363 -13.72 1.41 11.89
N GLN A 364 -12.78 2.36 11.95
CA GLN A 364 -11.66 2.30 12.89
C GLN A 364 -12.12 2.49 14.33
N LEU A 365 -13.04 3.43 14.57
CA LEU A 365 -13.66 3.62 15.89
C LEU A 365 -14.42 2.37 16.32
N PHE A 366 -15.24 1.79 15.44
CA PHE A 366 -15.95 0.55 15.74
C PHE A 366 -14.99 -0.59 16.10
N PHE A 367 -13.92 -0.78 15.32
CA PHE A 367 -12.91 -1.80 15.61
C PHE A 367 -12.21 -1.56 16.96
N ALA A 368 -11.80 -0.32 17.25
CA ALA A 368 -11.21 0.03 18.54
C ALA A 368 -12.18 -0.20 19.70
N ALA A 369 -13.45 0.21 19.55
CA ALA A 369 -14.50 0.01 20.53
C ALA A 369 -14.78 -1.48 20.78
N ALA A 370 -14.81 -2.31 19.73
CA ALA A 370 -15.01 -3.75 19.85
C ALA A 370 -13.86 -4.42 20.61
N VAL A 371 -12.61 -4.10 20.29
CA VAL A 371 -11.43 -4.63 21.00
C VAL A 371 -11.47 -4.22 22.48
N ILE A 372 -11.72 -2.95 22.77
CA ILE A 372 -11.81 -2.45 24.14
C ILE A 372 -12.97 -3.10 24.89
N GLY A 373 -14.14 -3.23 24.26
CA GLY A 373 -15.32 -3.87 24.85
C GLY A 373 -15.08 -5.33 25.21
N VAL A 374 -14.38 -6.08 24.35
CA VAL A 374 -13.98 -7.47 24.65
C VAL A 374 -13.03 -7.51 25.85
N ILE A 375 -12.04 -6.62 25.92
CA ILE A 375 -11.10 -6.55 27.04
C ILE A 375 -11.83 -6.23 28.36
N ILE A 376 -12.76 -5.27 28.35
CA ILE A 376 -13.58 -4.93 29.51
C ILE A 376 -14.45 -6.13 29.93
N ALA A 377 -15.12 -6.79 28.98
CA ALA A 377 -15.95 -7.95 29.26
C ALA A 377 -15.15 -9.13 29.84
N MET A 378 -13.94 -9.39 29.32
CA MET A 378 -13.04 -10.40 29.86
C MET A 378 -12.54 -10.03 31.26
N ALA A 379 -12.21 -8.76 31.50
CA ALA A 379 -11.80 -8.28 32.82
C ALA A 379 -12.93 -8.43 33.86
N GLU A 380 -14.18 -8.14 33.48
CA GLU A 380 -15.36 -8.39 34.32
C GLU A 380 -15.56 -9.88 34.60
N ALA A 381 -15.47 -10.73 33.57
CA ALA A 381 -15.57 -12.18 33.77
C ALA A 381 -14.49 -12.72 34.72
N CYS A 382 -13.26 -12.20 34.64
CA CYS A 382 -12.19 -12.54 35.59
C CYS A 382 -12.52 -12.07 37.01
N ARG A 383 -13.04 -10.85 37.17
CA ARG A 383 -13.47 -10.34 38.49
C ARG A 383 -14.56 -11.22 39.10
N LEU A 384 -15.55 -11.64 38.30
CA LEU A 384 -16.73 -12.38 38.75
C LEU A 384 -16.52 -13.88 38.97
N HIS A 385 -15.53 -14.50 38.33
CA HIS A 385 -15.37 -15.97 38.36
C HIS A 385 -13.97 -16.44 38.77
N LEU A 386 -12.91 -15.75 38.34
CA LEU A 386 -11.54 -16.21 38.58
C LEU A 386 -11.04 -15.77 39.96
N PHE A 387 -11.28 -14.50 40.30
CA PHE A 387 -10.82 -13.92 41.55
C PHE A 387 -11.78 -14.14 42.73
N SER A 388 -13.05 -14.43 42.46
CA SER A 388 -14.04 -14.76 43.51
C SER A 388 -13.93 -16.20 44.00
N ASP A 389 -13.68 -17.16 43.10
CA ASP A 389 -13.92 -18.58 43.41
C ASP A 389 -12.65 -19.45 43.43
N PHE A 390 -11.57 -19.07 42.72
CA PHE A 390 -10.48 -20.02 42.41
C PHE A 390 -9.11 -19.69 43.02
N LEU A 391 -8.71 -18.41 43.09
CA LEU A 391 -7.31 -18.05 43.37
C LEU A 391 -6.97 -17.81 44.85
N PHE A 392 -7.92 -17.45 45.70
CA PHE A 392 -7.59 -16.90 47.03
C PHE A 392 -8.32 -17.55 48.21
N ASP A 393 -8.49 -18.87 48.23
CA ASP A 393 -9.11 -19.53 49.40
C ASP A 393 -8.27 -19.42 50.70
N ARG A 394 -7.04 -18.85 50.70
CA ARG A 394 -6.10 -18.92 51.86
C ARG A 394 -5.13 -17.74 52.17
N THR A 395 -5.35 -16.48 51.78
CA THR A 395 -4.38 -15.38 52.13
C THR A 395 -5.01 -14.00 52.40
N GLU A 396 -4.33 -13.14 53.19
CA GLU A 396 -4.72 -11.75 53.53
C GLU A 396 -5.00 -10.84 52.31
N LEU A 397 -4.42 -11.16 51.13
CA LEU A 397 -4.70 -10.49 49.84
C LEU A 397 -6.17 -10.60 49.37
N ASN A 398 -6.97 -11.45 50.03
CA ASN A 398 -8.39 -11.65 49.75
C ASN A 398 -9.21 -10.36 49.81
N ALA A 399 -8.96 -9.50 50.79
CA ALA A 399 -9.81 -8.34 51.01
C ALA A 399 -9.73 -7.34 49.84
N LEU A 400 -8.53 -7.14 49.27
CA LEU A 400 -8.32 -6.25 48.14
C LEU A 400 -9.01 -6.77 46.87
N PHE A 401 -8.89 -8.06 46.55
CA PHE A 401 -9.49 -8.64 45.33
C PHE A 401 -10.99 -8.84 45.42
N LEU A 402 -11.52 -9.20 46.59
CA LEU A 402 -12.95 -9.53 46.77
C LEU A 402 -13.83 -8.32 47.09
N LYS A 403 -13.28 -7.30 47.77
CA LYS A 403 -14.05 -6.14 48.26
C LYS A 403 -13.83 -4.85 47.46
N THR A 404 -12.99 -4.90 46.43
CA THR A 404 -12.71 -3.76 45.56
C THR A 404 -12.63 -4.20 44.10
N ASP A 405 -12.58 -3.24 43.18
CA ASP A 405 -12.42 -3.53 41.75
C ASP A 405 -10.96 -3.81 41.34
N PHE A 406 -10.07 -4.05 42.30
CA PHE A 406 -8.65 -4.31 42.03
C PHE A 406 -8.44 -5.46 41.03
N GLY A 407 -9.15 -6.58 41.21
CA GLY A 407 -9.07 -7.73 40.29
C GLY A 407 -9.45 -7.39 38.85
N PHE A 408 -10.46 -6.52 38.68
CA PHE A 408 -10.85 -6.02 37.35
C PHE A 408 -9.74 -5.20 36.71
N PHE A 409 -9.14 -4.23 37.42
CA PHE A 409 -8.08 -3.39 36.85
C PHE A 409 -6.79 -4.18 36.55
N ILE A 410 -6.47 -5.19 37.34
CA ILE A 410 -5.36 -6.11 37.05
C ILE A 410 -5.66 -6.93 35.78
N ALA A 411 -6.85 -7.52 35.66
CA ALA A 411 -7.22 -8.24 34.44
C ALA A 411 -7.22 -7.30 33.22
N LEU A 412 -7.74 -6.09 33.37
CA LEU A 412 -7.72 -5.05 32.34
C LEU A 412 -6.30 -4.73 31.88
N LEU A 413 -5.37 -4.57 32.83
CA LEU A 413 -3.95 -4.34 32.54
C LEU A 413 -3.33 -5.51 31.77
N VAL A 414 -3.57 -6.75 32.22
CA VAL A 414 -3.02 -7.97 31.61
C VAL A 414 -3.52 -8.15 30.17
N PHE A 415 -4.83 -8.06 29.94
CA PHE A 415 -5.40 -8.21 28.61
C PHE A 415 -4.98 -7.06 27.68
N SER A 416 -4.94 -5.83 28.19
CA SER A 416 -4.44 -4.68 27.43
C SER A 416 -2.97 -4.86 27.05
N ALA A 417 -2.12 -5.28 27.97
CA ALA A 417 -0.71 -5.56 27.72
C ALA A 417 -0.54 -6.68 26.68
N PHE A 418 -1.30 -7.77 26.80
CA PHE A 418 -1.30 -8.87 25.83
C PHE A 418 -1.67 -8.37 24.43
N CYS A 419 -2.73 -7.59 24.28
CA CYS A 419 -3.10 -6.98 23.00
C CYS A 419 -2.01 -6.05 22.47
N VAL A 420 -1.38 -5.23 23.32
CA VAL A 420 -0.25 -4.37 22.94
C VAL A 420 0.99 -5.19 22.55
N THR A 421 1.12 -6.46 22.92
CA THR A 421 2.19 -7.32 22.36
C THR A 421 1.87 -7.85 20.96
N ILE A 422 0.60 -8.13 20.66
CA ILE A 422 0.16 -8.79 19.42
C ILE A 422 -0.09 -7.79 18.30
N PHE A 423 -0.87 -6.75 18.57
CA PHE A 423 -1.34 -5.81 17.55
C PHE A 423 -0.22 -5.01 16.85
N PRO A 424 0.84 -4.55 17.54
CA PRO A 424 1.80 -3.66 16.89
C PRO A 424 2.68 -4.34 15.83
N ARG A 425 2.77 -5.67 15.80
CA ARG A 425 3.67 -6.43 14.89
C ARG A 425 5.08 -5.83 14.82
N GLY A 426 5.64 -5.48 15.98
CA GLY A 426 6.96 -4.83 16.10
C GLY A 426 6.95 -3.30 16.07
N ARG A 427 5.80 -2.63 15.91
CA ARG A 427 5.65 -1.16 15.89
C ARG A 427 5.16 -0.57 17.21
N PHE A 428 5.81 -0.93 18.30
CA PHE A 428 5.39 -0.58 19.67
C PHE A 428 5.30 0.94 19.93
N TRP A 429 6.14 1.76 19.29
CA TRP A 429 6.10 3.22 19.42
C TRP A 429 4.77 3.83 18.96
N ARG A 430 4.09 3.21 17.99
CA ARG A 430 2.76 3.64 17.54
C ARG A 430 1.70 3.50 18.63
N TYR A 431 1.96 2.68 19.64
CA TYR A 431 1.12 2.47 20.82
C TYR A 431 1.66 3.24 22.03
N GLY A 432 2.57 4.21 21.84
CA GLY A 432 3.13 5.02 22.93
C GLY A 432 4.09 4.25 23.85
N ILE A 433 4.53 3.05 23.46
CA ILE A 433 5.55 2.29 24.19
C ILE A 433 6.93 2.79 23.74
N ASN A 434 7.31 3.94 24.28
CA ASN A 434 8.59 4.59 24.03
C ASN A 434 8.92 5.57 25.19
N PHE A 435 10.16 6.03 25.27
CA PHE A 435 10.52 7.13 26.17
C PHE A 435 9.92 8.46 25.67
N PRO A 436 9.49 9.35 26.58
CA PRO A 436 8.85 10.60 26.21
C PRO A 436 9.79 11.56 25.50
N THR A 437 9.27 12.27 24.50
CA THR A 437 9.96 13.33 23.75
C THR A 437 9.36 14.70 24.06
N GLY A 438 10.14 15.77 23.90
CA GLY A 438 9.67 17.13 24.18
C GLY A 438 9.35 17.40 25.66
N LYS A 439 8.93 18.63 25.96
CA LYS A 439 8.58 19.09 27.34
C LYS A 439 7.32 19.97 27.38
N ASP A 440 6.81 20.33 26.24
CA ASP A 440 5.66 21.22 26.06
C ASP A 440 4.34 20.59 26.52
N TRP A 441 4.26 19.26 26.58
CA TRP A 441 3.12 18.53 27.15
C TRP A 441 2.88 18.82 28.64
N TRP A 442 3.86 19.37 29.38
CA TRP A 442 3.65 19.83 30.77
C TRP A 442 2.57 20.92 30.90
N MET A 443 2.35 21.71 29.84
CA MET A 443 1.33 22.76 29.84
C MET A 443 -0.10 22.21 29.96
N ILE A 444 -0.31 20.91 29.70
CA ILE A 444 -1.62 20.26 29.73
C ILE A 444 -1.99 19.75 31.13
N LEU A 445 -1.02 19.65 32.05
CA LEU A 445 -1.26 19.15 33.41
C LEU A 445 -2.41 19.90 34.13
N PRO A 446 -2.48 21.24 34.16
CA PRO A 446 -3.58 21.93 34.85
C PRO A 446 -4.97 21.56 34.32
N VAL A 447 -5.09 21.32 33.01
CA VAL A 447 -6.37 20.92 32.39
C VAL A 447 -6.76 19.51 32.83
N MET A 448 -5.81 18.57 32.89
CA MET A 448 -6.07 17.22 33.41
C MET A 448 -6.45 17.25 34.89
N MET A 449 -5.81 18.08 35.70
CA MET A 449 -6.15 18.24 37.12
C MET A 449 -7.58 18.75 37.30
N LEU A 450 -7.96 19.82 36.60
CA LEU A 450 -9.32 20.38 36.66
C LEU A 450 -10.37 19.37 36.20
N ALA A 451 -10.10 18.65 35.11
CA ALA A 451 -11.00 17.63 34.60
C ALA A 451 -11.14 16.46 35.58
N ALA A 452 -10.05 16.03 36.23
CA ALA A 452 -10.09 15.00 37.26
C ALA A 452 -10.91 15.42 38.49
N TYR A 453 -10.72 16.66 38.97
CA TYR A 453 -11.53 17.21 40.08
C TYR A 453 -13.01 17.30 39.74
N ALA A 454 -13.35 17.53 38.47
CA ALA A 454 -14.73 17.53 37.98
C ALA A 454 -15.32 16.12 37.77
N GLY A 455 -14.64 15.05 38.21
CA GLY A 455 -15.10 13.65 38.07
C GLY A 455 -14.61 12.95 36.80
N GLY A 456 -13.60 13.48 36.11
CA GLY A 456 -13.09 12.90 34.86
C GLY A 456 -12.21 11.66 35.02
N ILE A 457 -11.93 11.23 36.26
CA ILE A 457 -11.24 9.99 36.59
C ILE A 457 -12.12 9.13 37.49
N TYR A 458 -11.90 7.82 37.44
CA TYR A 458 -12.60 6.90 38.33
C TYR A 458 -11.92 6.85 39.70
N VAL A 459 -12.62 7.28 40.74
CA VAL A 459 -12.18 7.19 42.13
C VAL A 459 -13.13 6.24 42.87
N PRO A 460 -12.76 4.98 43.10
CA PRO A 460 -13.60 4.06 43.86
C PRO A 460 -13.86 4.61 45.27
N GLU A 461 -15.08 4.40 45.79
CA GLU A 461 -15.39 4.72 47.18
C GLU A 461 -14.44 3.94 48.09
N ARG A 462 -13.75 4.63 49.01
CA ARG A 462 -12.87 3.97 49.98
C ARG A 462 -13.73 3.17 50.95
N PRO A 463 -13.64 1.84 51.00
CA PRO A 463 -14.22 1.13 52.11
C PRO A 463 -13.33 1.38 53.34
N ALA A 464 -13.87 2.10 54.32
CA ALA A 464 -13.13 2.47 55.53
C ALA A 464 -12.53 1.23 56.22
N GLY A 465 -11.21 1.24 56.42
CA GLY A 465 -10.48 0.21 57.18
C GLY A 465 -10.13 -1.09 56.44
N ILE A 466 -10.25 -1.15 55.10
CA ILE A 466 -10.03 -2.41 54.34
C ILE A 466 -8.65 -2.51 53.67
N ILE A 467 -7.99 -1.38 53.38
CA ILE A 467 -6.80 -1.34 52.51
C ILE A 467 -5.63 -0.66 53.21
N ASN A 468 -4.46 -1.29 53.18
CA ASN A 468 -3.23 -0.80 53.81
C ASN A 468 -2.58 0.32 53.00
N GLY A 469 -1.59 1.04 53.56
CA GLY A 469 -0.90 2.13 52.85
C GLY A 469 -0.24 1.69 51.53
N TYR A 470 0.40 0.53 51.51
CA TYR A 470 1.02 -0.04 50.30
C TYR A 470 -0.02 -0.46 49.24
N GLU A 471 -1.10 -1.10 49.67
CA GLU A 471 -2.19 -1.53 48.78
C GLU A 471 -2.92 -0.33 48.18
N THR A 472 -3.05 0.77 48.94
CA THR A 472 -3.56 2.05 48.42
C THR A 472 -2.68 2.56 47.28
N VAL A 473 -1.36 2.52 47.43
CA VAL A 473 -0.43 2.93 46.37
C VAL A 473 -0.56 2.03 45.15
N ILE A 474 -0.58 0.71 45.31
CA ILE A 474 -0.71 -0.20 44.15
C ILE A 474 -2.05 0.01 43.47
N TYR A 475 -3.15 0.06 44.21
CA TYR A 475 -4.48 0.08 43.60
C TYR A 475 -4.78 1.44 42.95
N PHE A 476 -4.72 2.52 43.74
CA PHE A 476 -5.14 3.84 43.28
C PHE A 476 -4.08 4.52 42.42
N PHE A 477 -2.78 4.37 42.74
CA PHE A 477 -1.74 5.15 42.07
C PHE A 477 -1.03 4.40 40.93
N ILE A 478 -1.17 3.07 40.89
CA ILE A 478 -0.56 2.24 39.84
C ILE A 478 -1.63 1.55 38.99
N ALA A 479 -2.46 0.67 39.58
CA ALA A 479 -3.34 -0.22 38.83
C ALA A 479 -4.37 0.56 38.01
N ILE A 480 -5.18 1.43 38.65
CA ILE A 480 -6.22 2.21 37.95
C ILE A 480 -5.62 3.11 36.86
N PRO A 481 -4.60 3.97 37.14
CA PRO A 481 -4.05 4.84 36.11
C PRO A 481 -3.37 4.04 35.00
N LEU A 482 -2.54 3.04 35.33
CA LEU A 482 -1.77 2.31 34.33
C LEU A 482 -2.66 1.48 33.40
N SER A 483 -3.65 0.77 33.95
CA SER A 483 -4.56 -0.04 33.13
C SER A 483 -5.41 0.84 32.21
N SER A 484 -5.90 1.98 32.72
CA SER A 484 -6.73 2.91 31.96
C SER A 484 -5.93 3.56 30.83
N GLU A 485 -4.73 4.06 31.13
CA GLU A 485 -3.88 4.70 30.10
C GLU A 485 -3.34 3.67 29.09
N LEU A 486 -3.04 2.44 29.52
CA LEU A 486 -2.65 1.38 28.60
C LEU A 486 -3.80 0.98 27.66
N LEU A 487 -5.03 0.93 28.15
CA LEU A 487 -6.20 0.59 27.34
C LEU A 487 -6.55 1.69 26.34
N PHE A 488 -6.63 2.96 26.78
CA PHE A 488 -7.12 4.04 25.93
C PHE A 488 -6.00 4.76 25.17
N ARG A 489 -4.90 5.15 25.83
CA ARG A 489 -3.82 5.96 25.21
C ARG A 489 -2.75 5.14 24.51
N SER A 490 -2.59 3.87 24.88
CA SER A 490 -1.80 2.91 24.12
C SER A 490 -2.65 2.15 23.11
N LEU A 491 -3.50 1.21 23.54
CA LEU A 491 -4.19 0.28 22.64
C LEU A 491 -5.22 0.97 21.75
N GLY A 492 -6.23 1.60 22.33
CA GLY A 492 -7.32 2.26 21.60
C GLY A 492 -6.83 3.35 20.65
N HIS A 493 -6.07 4.30 21.19
CA HIS A 493 -5.47 5.36 20.40
C HIS A 493 -4.49 4.82 19.35
N GLY A 494 -3.65 3.83 19.70
CA GLY A 494 -2.73 3.18 18.77
C GLY A 494 -3.44 2.57 17.56
N ILE A 495 -4.57 1.88 17.77
CA ILE A 495 -5.44 1.38 16.69
C ILE A 495 -5.93 2.53 15.81
N LEU A 496 -6.45 3.60 16.41
CA LEU A 496 -7.03 4.76 15.73
C LEU A 496 -6.00 5.57 14.92
N THR A 497 -4.71 5.55 15.28
CA THR A 497 -3.65 6.24 14.52
C THR A 497 -3.32 5.61 13.15
N TYR A 498 -4.00 4.51 12.74
CA TYR A 498 -3.58 3.80 11.53
C TYR A 498 -3.67 4.65 10.28
N ARG A 499 -4.69 5.50 10.13
CA ARG A 499 -4.88 6.35 8.93
C ARG A 499 -5.18 7.80 9.26
N SER A 500 -4.87 8.19 10.49
CA SER A 500 -5.13 9.55 10.97
C SER A 500 -3.81 10.28 11.15
N GLU A 501 -3.85 11.59 10.89
CA GLU A 501 -2.77 12.49 11.28
C GLU A 501 -2.70 12.54 12.80
N VAL A 502 -1.49 12.55 13.33
CA VAL A 502 -1.19 12.53 14.77
C VAL A 502 -0.16 13.62 15.03
N GLN A 503 -0.29 14.32 16.15
CA GLN A 503 0.71 15.31 16.53
C GLN A 503 2.05 14.63 16.89
N ASN A 504 3.13 15.40 16.81
CA ASN A 504 4.43 15.03 17.35
C ASN A 504 5.01 16.24 18.11
N ALA A 505 6.15 16.11 18.77
CA ALA A 505 6.73 17.21 19.58
C ALA A 505 7.06 18.49 18.77
N GLU A 506 7.28 18.39 17.46
CA GLU A 506 7.64 19.52 16.58
C GLU A 506 6.48 20.03 15.73
N SER A 507 5.37 19.30 15.66
CA SER A 507 4.23 19.71 14.83
C SER A 507 3.54 20.93 15.43
N PRO A 508 2.77 21.69 14.63
CA PRO A 508 1.76 22.58 15.19
C PRO A 508 0.77 21.81 16.08
N TRP A 509 0.12 22.51 17.00
CA TRP A 509 -0.95 21.95 17.81
C TRP A 509 -2.23 21.84 16.97
N PHE A 510 -2.82 20.64 16.91
CA PHE A 510 -4.08 20.42 16.21
C PHE A 510 -4.88 19.28 16.84
N PHE A 511 -6.19 19.24 16.58
CA PHE A 511 -7.04 18.14 17.06
C PHE A 511 -6.94 16.95 16.11
N SER A 512 -6.35 15.86 16.58
CA SER A 512 -6.35 14.60 15.85
C SER A 512 -7.67 13.85 16.04
N TYR A 513 -8.09 13.13 15.00
CA TYR A 513 -9.23 12.22 15.08
C TYR A 513 -9.01 11.13 16.13
N ALA A 514 -7.81 10.56 16.19
CA ALA A 514 -7.47 9.48 17.12
C ALA A 514 -7.56 9.94 18.59
N ASN A 515 -7.20 11.20 18.89
CA ASN A 515 -7.35 11.76 20.22
C ASN A 515 -8.84 11.89 20.60
N GLY A 516 -9.63 12.56 19.75
CA GLY A 516 -11.06 12.75 20.00
C GLY A 516 -11.81 11.42 20.17
N ALA A 517 -11.60 10.47 19.25
CA ALA A 517 -12.21 9.15 19.30
C ALA A 517 -11.80 8.37 20.56
N SER A 518 -10.52 8.37 20.94
CA SER A 518 -10.06 7.73 22.17
C SER A 518 -10.62 8.40 23.44
N ALA A 519 -10.84 9.71 23.43
CA ALA A 519 -11.46 10.44 24.53
C ALA A 519 -12.94 10.07 24.71
N VAL A 520 -13.69 9.89 23.61
CA VAL A 520 -15.08 9.37 23.68
C VAL A 520 -15.12 7.97 24.30
N LEU A 521 -14.23 7.08 23.87
CA LEU A 521 -14.17 5.71 24.42
C LEU A 521 -13.82 5.71 25.92
N TYR A 522 -12.89 6.57 26.33
CA TYR A 522 -12.55 6.74 27.75
C TYR A 522 -13.72 7.30 28.56
N ALA A 523 -14.43 8.31 28.05
CA ALA A 523 -15.60 8.87 28.72
C ALA A 523 -16.72 7.83 28.92
N ALA A 524 -16.97 7.01 27.89
CA ALA A 524 -17.92 5.90 27.98
C ALA A 524 -17.51 4.86 29.03
N PHE A 525 -16.20 4.59 29.16
CA PHE A 525 -15.67 3.70 30.19
C PHE A 525 -15.81 4.26 31.60
N ILE A 526 -15.52 5.54 31.82
CA ILE A 526 -15.73 6.18 33.13
C ILE A 526 -17.22 6.19 33.49
N ALA A 527 -18.11 6.46 32.54
CA ALA A 527 -19.55 6.36 32.78
C ALA A 527 -19.99 4.92 33.11
N TYR A 528 -19.45 3.92 32.41
CA TYR A 528 -19.70 2.52 32.73
C TYR A 528 -19.30 2.17 34.16
N LEU A 529 -18.08 2.54 34.59
CA LEU A 529 -17.61 2.27 35.94
C LEU A 529 -18.50 2.92 37.01
N ASN A 530 -18.89 4.18 36.82
CA ASN A 530 -19.77 4.89 37.73
C ASN A 530 -21.18 4.27 37.78
N VAL A 531 -21.75 3.88 36.64
CA VAL A 531 -23.08 3.22 36.59
C VAL A 531 -23.03 1.83 37.19
N SER A 532 -21.96 1.06 36.97
CA SER A 532 -21.80 -0.27 37.55
C SER A 532 -21.68 -0.26 39.07
N ALA A 533 -21.19 0.86 39.64
CA ALA A 533 -21.10 1.07 41.08
C ALA A 533 -22.43 1.57 41.70
N MET A 534 -23.39 2.03 40.90
CA MET A 534 -24.68 2.51 41.41
C MET A 534 -25.62 1.34 41.72
N THR A 535 -26.18 1.35 42.93
CA THR A 535 -27.31 0.49 43.28
C THR A 535 -28.56 0.98 42.54
N PHE A 536 -29.24 0.12 41.76
CA PHE A 536 -30.46 0.46 40.98
C PHE A 536 -31.71 0.82 41.83
N GLN A 537 -31.52 1.22 43.08
CA GLN A 537 -32.58 1.58 44.02
C GLN A 537 -32.96 3.07 43.97
N GLU A 538 -32.10 3.93 43.41
CA GLU A 538 -32.32 5.38 43.28
C GLU A 538 -32.59 5.80 41.80
N PRO A 539 -33.35 6.88 41.55
CA PRO A 539 -33.56 7.40 40.21
C PRO A 539 -32.24 7.85 39.56
N PHE A 540 -32.08 7.55 38.27
CA PHE A 540 -30.84 7.80 37.53
C PHE A 540 -30.45 9.29 37.55
N PRO A 541 -29.29 9.68 38.13
CA PRO A 541 -28.92 11.08 38.28
C PRO A 541 -28.34 11.62 36.97
N VAL A 542 -29.23 12.04 36.05
CA VAL A 542 -28.85 12.49 34.69
C VAL A 542 -27.78 13.60 34.71
N LEU A 543 -27.95 14.61 35.57
CA LEU A 543 -27.07 15.78 35.58
C LEU A 543 -25.64 15.45 36.06
N PRO A 544 -25.43 14.76 37.21
CA PRO A 544 -24.10 14.27 37.59
C PRO A 544 -23.45 13.36 36.55
N VAL A 545 -24.20 12.45 35.93
CA VAL A 545 -23.67 11.55 34.88
C VAL A 545 -23.19 12.34 33.66
N MET A 546 -23.93 13.37 33.24
CA MET A 546 -23.52 14.24 32.13
C MET A 546 -22.28 15.08 32.47
N GLN A 547 -22.16 15.56 33.71
CA GLN A 547 -20.97 16.25 34.18
C GLN A 547 -19.74 15.34 34.17
N THR A 548 -19.87 14.12 34.71
CA THR A 548 -18.82 13.09 34.68
C THR A 548 -18.42 12.74 33.25
N LEU A 549 -19.37 12.56 32.34
CA LEU A 549 -19.07 12.28 30.92
C LEU A 549 -18.27 13.41 30.26
N PHE A 550 -18.66 14.67 30.49
CA PHE A 550 -17.95 15.81 29.94
C PHE A 550 -16.54 15.96 30.55
N ALA A 551 -16.43 15.81 31.87
CA ALA A 551 -15.16 15.85 32.57
C ALA A 551 -14.22 14.71 32.13
N ALA A 552 -14.74 13.49 31.96
CA ALA A 552 -13.98 12.36 31.48
C ALA A 552 -13.55 12.53 30.02
N PHE A 553 -14.42 13.09 29.16
CA PHE A 553 -14.05 13.44 27.81
C PHE A 553 -12.93 14.49 27.78
N ALA A 554 -13.02 15.54 28.60
CA ALA A 554 -11.98 16.56 28.70
C ALA A 554 -10.66 16.00 29.23
N PHE A 555 -10.70 15.18 30.28
CA PHE A 555 -9.54 14.47 30.83
C PHE A 555 -8.89 13.59 29.77
N GLY A 556 -9.71 12.81 29.06
CA GLY A 556 -9.27 11.97 27.97
C GLY A 556 -8.62 12.78 26.85
N LEU A 557 -9.28 13.84 26.38
CA LEU A 557 -8.77 14.67 25.29
C LEU A 557 -7.40 15.29 25.65
N ALA A 558 -7.26 15.79 26.87
CA ALA A 558 -6.01 16.31 27.41
C ALA A 558 -4.93 15.21 27.50
N GLY A 559 -5.26 14.04 28.03
CA GLY A 559 -4.34 12.89 28.07
C GLY A 559 -3.89 12.44 26.69
N GLY A 560 -4.74 12.53 25.66
CA GLY A 560 -4.35 12.25 24.28
C GLY A 560 -3.42 13.30 23.69
N PHE A 561 -3.57 14.59 24.02
CA PHE A 561 -2.58 15.60 23.66
C PHE A 561 -1.22 15.28 24.29
N VAL A 562 -1.20 14.96 25.59
CA VAL A 562 0.03 14.57 26.29
C VAL A 562 0.66 13.35 25.62
N ARG A 563 -0.14 12.34 25.28
CA ARG A 563 0.31 11.14 24.57
C ARG A 563 0.94 11.44 23.23
N GLU A 564 0.31 12.27 22.40
CA GLU A 564 0.81 12.56 21.05
C GLU A 564 2.06 13.44 21.07
N ARG A 565 2.06 14.49 21.89
CA ARG A 565 3.19 15.42 22.03
C ARG A 565 4.41 14.74 22.64
N SER A 566 4.19 13.88 23.64
CA SER A 566 5.27 13.10 24.25
C SER A 566 5.64 11.84 23.50
N GLN A 567 4.79 11.38 22.56
CA GLN A 567 4.88 10.09 21.88
C GLN A 567 4.97 8.88 22.83
N SER A 568 4.54 9.05 24.08
CA SER A 568 4.70 8.08 25.16
C SER A 568 3.45 8.03 26.04
N ILE A 569 3.17 6.86 26.60
CA ILE A 569 2.15 6.72 27.64
C ILE A 569 2.66 7.12 29.03
N ILE A 570 3.98 7.18 29.24
CA ILE A 570 4.57 7.42 30.57
C ILE A 570 4.10 8.75 31.16
N PRO A 571 4.11 9.89 30.42
CA PRO A 571 3.64 11.14 30.98
C PRO A 571 2.15 11.16 31.30
N VAL A 572 1.33 10.47 30.50
CA VAL A 572 -0.11 10.42 30.75
C VAL A 572 -0.42 9.59 32.00
N PHE A 573 0.25 8.44 32.16
CA PHE A 573 0.18 7.64 33.38
C PHE A 573 0.58 8.48 34.60
N LEU A 574 1.72 9.19 34.53
CA LEU A 574 2.16 10.07 35.61
C LEU A 574 1.12 11.15 35.95
N PHE A 575 0.55 11.80 34.94
CA PHE A 575 -0.44 12.87 35.15
C PHE A 575 -1.74 12.32 35.74
N HIS A 576 -2.18 11.13 35.32
CA HIS A 576 -3.32 10.46 35.91
C HIS A 576 -3.05 10.09 37.36
N THR A 577 -1.87 9.54 37.68
CA THR A 577 -1.49 9.26 39.07
C THR A 577 -1.45 10.53 39.94
N ILE A 578 -0.88 11.63 39.46
CA ILE A 578 -0.89 12.92 40.17
C ILE A 578 -2.33 13.40 40.40
N ALA A 579 -3.17 13.34 39.36
CA ALA A 579 -4.57 13.73 39.46
C ALA A 579 -5.32 12.86 40.49
N MET A 580 -5.09 11.55 40.52
CA MET A 580 -5.66 10.64 41.50
C MET A 580 -5.25 11.02 42.93
N ILE A 581 -3.95 11.23 43.18
CA ILE A 581 -3.43 11.63 44.50
C ILE A 581 -4.10 12.92 44.96
N SER A 582 -4.19 13.92 44.08
CA SER A 582 -4.74 15.23 44.40
C SER A 582 -6.26 15.21 44.62
N THR A 583 -7.01 14.42 43.85
CA THR A 583 -8.46 14.24 44.05
C THR A 583 -8.72 13.51 45.37
N MET A 584 -7.98 12.44 45.66
CA MET A 584 -8.11 11.71 46.93
C MET A 584 -7.74 12.58 48.14
N ALA A 585 -6.68 13.40 48.03
CA ALA A 585 -6.29 14.33 49.08
C ALA A 585 -7.38 15.39 49.33
N ALA A 586 -7.99 15.93 48.26
CA ALA A 586 -9.09 16.87 48.40
C ALA A 586 -10.30 16.24 49.08
N ILE A 587 -10.71 15.03 48.66
CA ILE A 587 -11.81 14.28 49.30
C ILE A 587 -11.55 14.10 50.80
N HIS A 588 -10.32 13.78 51.19
CA HIS A 588 -9.96 13.60 52.60
C HIS A 588 -9.89 14.91 53.41
N LEU A 589 -9.71 16.06 52.76
CA LEU A 589 -9.71 17.37 53.43
C LEU A 589 -11.13 17.95 53.54
N THR A 590 -12.05 17.55 52.67
CA THR A 590 -13.44 18.07 52.63
C THR A 590 -14.47 17.18 53.30
N GLY A 591 -14.17 15.89 53.49
CA GLY A 591 -15.00 14.93 54.23
C GLY A 591 -14.36 14.56 55.55
#